data_AF-A0AAV0TV42-F1
#
_entry.id   AF-A0AAV0TV42-F1
#
_cell.length_a   1.000
_cell.length_b   1.000
_cell.length_c   1.000
_cell.angle_alpha   90.00
_cell.angle_beta   90.00
_cell.angle_gamma   90.00
#
_symmetry.space_group_name_H-M   'P 1'
#
loop_
_entity.id
_entity.type
_entity.pdbx_description
1 polymer ?
#
loop_
_entity_poly.entity_id
_entity_poly.type
_entity_poly.pdbx_seq_one_letter_code
_entity_poly.pdbx_strand_id
1 'polypeptide(L)'
;MPRWHNLGFRRRSAASKREIAGAHPTSGEQAQPTWGCLFSNPQIHHYPWSAPPTVPNHRLFTFLKKQAFQATKRGLAAPLKQVIDRLATKSQNTRWQCTALNVTPAQLWDHGHAVTEYQLWTRYRHATGQLNFWYQNRPPDGSCTYLECVGQKETQEHLFWGCPRAQAIWARLISHWESTPHHPTHLLDWLEHCANCSVPRISPQVTAKLLARYPEDIDLFATAWRTIWEVAVTVIITMLWQLRVDRIFNNALIPIQASETLIWNRIQLQLRALIKRLHCRAATAVRGAQLSACYDIFISEPIGQSGVHRRAASRRQFPDPPALLVWLTTYQRSCTNQ
;
A
#
# COMPACT_ATOMS: atom_id res chain seq x y z
N MET A 1 0.05 -9.21 -15.92
CA MET A 1 1.27 -8.62 -15.30
C MET A 1 1.38 -7.17 -15.76
N PRO A 2 1.36 -6.17 -14.86
CA PRO A 2 1.56 -4.77 -15.28
C PRO A 2 3.02 -4.56 -15.71
N ARG A 3 3.21 -3.96 -16.88
CA ARG A 3 4.52 -3.66 -17.48
C ARG A 3 5.13 -2.44 -16.79
N TRP A 4 6.29 -2.63 -16.17
CA TRP A 4 7.16 -1.55 -15.75
C TRP A 4 7.95 -1.06 -16.97
N HIS A 5 7.64 0.13 -17.48
CA HIS A 5 8.48 0.82 -18.46
C HIS A 5 8.91 2.20 -17.97
N ASN A 6 10.23 2.42 -18.10
CA ASN A 6 10.93 3.67 -18.35
C ASN A 6 11.11 4.67 -17.19
N LEU A 7 12.15 4.43 -16.39
CA LEU A 7 12.98 5.52 -15.87
C LEU A 7 14.10 5.80 -16.90
N GLY A 8 13.98 6.92 -17.60
CA GLY A 8 14.94 7.37 -18.60
C GLY A 8 16.21 7.93 -17.96
N PHE A 9 17.34 7.26 -18.17
CA PHE A 9 18.67 7.81 -17.92
C PHE A 9 19.12 8.58 -19.18
N ARG A 10 19.12 9.93 -19.12
CA ARG A 10 19.80 10.78 -20.12
C ARG A 10 21.31 10.63 -19.94
N ARG A 11 22.00 10.02 -20.90
CA ARG A 11 23.48 10.12 -21.03
C ARG A 11 23.83 11.39 -21.80
N ARG A 12 24.66 12.25 -21.20
CA ARG A 12 25.43 13.27 -21.92
C ARG A 12 26.57 12.58 -22.66
N SER A 13 26.68 12.86 -23.95
CA SER A 13 27.76 12.44 -24.84
C SER A 13 29.01 13.27 -24.56
N ALA A 14 30.16 12.61 -24.37
CA ALA A 14 31.47 13.21 -24.57
C ALA A 14 32.18 12.40 -25.67
N ALA A 15 32.45 13.08 -26.79
CA ALA A 15 33.31 12.60 -27.85
C ALA A 15 34.72 13.11 -27.58
N SER A 16 35.73 12.24 -27.69
CA SER A 16 37.02 12.61 -28.25
C SER A 16 37.78 11.35 -28.65
N LYS A 17 37.98 11.20 -29.96
CA LYS A 17 38.93 10.27 -30.59
C LYS A 17 40.33 10.87 -30.50
N ARG A 18 41.35 10.02 -30.30
CA ARG A 18 42.64 10.13 -31.00
C ARG A 18 43.38 8.79 -30.97
N GLU A 19 43.75 8.36 -32.18
CA GLU A 19 44.72 7.32 -32.54
C GLU A 19 46.12 7.72 -32.02
N ILE A 20 47.14 6.85 -31.89
CA ILE A 20 47.96 6.30 -32.99
C ILE A 20 48.86 5.15 -32.47
N ALA A 21 48.88 4.08 -33.29
CA ALA A 21 49.93 3.13 -33.68
C ALA A 21 50.89 2.44 -32.69
N GLY A 22 51.14 1.15 -32.98
CA GLY A 22 52.46 0.55 -32.83
C GLY A 22 52.52 -0.96 -32.63
N ALA A 23 52.93 -1.68 -33.68
CA ALA A 23 53.62 -2.98 -33.70
C ALA A 23 52.82 -4.31 -33.64
N HIS A 24 52.88 -5.03 -34.77
CA HIS A 24 52.76 -6.48 -34.88
C HIS A 24 54.01 -7.18 -34.32
N PRO A 25 53.88 -8.45 -33.87
CA PRO A 25 54.52 -9.51 -34.64
C PRO A 25 53.64 -10.76 -34.85
N THR A 26 54.24 -11.70 -35.56
CA THR A 26 53.74 -12.77 -36.42
C THR A 26 53.36 -14.09 -35.73
N SER A 27 52.41 -14.78 -36.37
CA SER A 27 52.23 -16.25 -36.50
C SER A 27 52.16 -17.12 -35.24
N GLY A 28 50.96 -17.67 -34.98
CA GLY A 28 50.74 -18.86 -34.16
C GLY A 28 49.24 -19.12 -33.96
N GLU A 29 48.76 -20.26 -34.48
CA GLU A 29 47.44 -20.88 -34.26
C GLU A 29 46.17 -20.03 -34.48
N GLN A 30 45.39 -20.40 -35.51
CA GLN A 30 43.98 -20.05 -35.61
C GLN A 30 43.19 -20.73 -34.49
N ALA A 31 43.19 -20.13 -33.31
CA ALA A 31 42.12 -20.33 -32.36
C ALA A 31 40.83 -19.77 -33.00
N GLN A 32 39.85 -20.65 -33.24
CA GLN A 32 38.47 -20.20 -33.50
C GLN A 32 38.09 -19.18 -32.42
N PRO A 33 37.43 -18.05 -32.75
CA PRO A 33 36.97 -17.13 -31.73
C PRO A 33 35.91 -17.84 -30.90
N THR A 34 36.32 -18.39 -29.76
CA THR A 34 35.40 -18.77 -28.69
C THR A 34 34.68 -17.51 -28.26
N TRP A 35 33.43 -17.44 -28.69
CA TRP A 35 32.33 -16.57 -28.31
C TRP A 35 32.63 -15.60 -27.17
N GLY A 36 32.38 -14.31 -27.41
CA GLY A 36 32.52 -13.27 -26.42
C GLY A 36 31.67 -13.53 -25.17
N CYS A 37 32.32 -14.00 -24.10
CA CYS A 37 31.83 -13.79 -22.76
C CYS A 37 31.70 -12.28 -22.54
N LEU A 38 30.46 -11.79 -22.42
CA LEU A 38 30.23 -10.47 -21.86
C LEU A 38 30.59 -10.54 -20.37
N PHE A 39 31.85 -10.26 -20.04
CA PHE A 39 32.29 -10.07 -18.67
C PHE A 39 31.70 -8.76 -18.15
N SER A 40 30.43 -8.78 -17.73
CA SER A 40 29.92 -7.74 -16.84
C SER A 40 30.65 -7.88 -15.51
N ASN A 41 31.14 -6.78 -14.94
CA ASN A 41 31.87 -6.79 -13.67
C ASN A 41 31.13 -7.64 -12.60
N PRO A 42 31.71 -8.78 -12.16
CA PRO A 42 31.09 -9.68 -11.19
C PRO A 42 30.75 -9.00 -9.85
N GLN A 43 31.48 -7.94 -9.49
CA GLN A 43 31.30 -7.22 -8.24
C GLN A 43 30.03 -6.34 -8.22
N ILE A 44 29.41 -6.06 -9.36
CA ILE A 44 28.20 -5.21 -9.41
C ILE A 44 26.93 -6.06 -9.25
N HIS A 45 26.97 -7.37 -9.56
CA HIS A 45 25.74 -8.18 -9.67
C HIS A 45 25.78 -9.56 -8.99
N HIS A 46 26.92 -10.01 -8.41
CA HIS A 46 27.06 -11.32 -7.74
C HIS A 46 26.51 -12.53 -8.54
N TYR A 47 26.42 -12.42 -9.88
CA TYR A 47 25.73 -13.41 -10.70
C TYR A 47 26.51 -13.70 -11.99
N PRO A 48 26.82 -14.98 -12.29
CA PRO A 48 27.45 -15.35 -13.55
C PRO A 48 26.39 -15.29 -14.66
N TRP A 49 26.46 -14.24 -15.49
CA TRP A 49 25.62 -14.12 -16.68
C TRP A 49 26.13 -15.09 -17.73
N SER A 50 25.31 -16.06 -18.11
CA SER A 50 25.65 -17.02 -19.16
C SER A 50 24.44 -17.28 -20.05
N ALA A 51 24.65 -17.44 -21.34
CA ALA A 51 23.60 -17.78 -22.30
C ALA A 51 24.09 -18.91 -23.21
N PRO A 52 23.27 -19.95 -23.45
CA PRO A 52 23.59 -20.99 -24.42
C PRO A 52 23.80 -20.40 -25.82
N PRO A 53 24.69 -20.98 -26.64
CA PRO A 53 24.93 -20.53 -28.02
C PRO A 53 23.67 -20.64 -28.91
N THR A 54 22.66 -21.41 -28.48
CA THR A 54 21.36 -21.54 -29.16
C THR A 54 20.43 -20.35 -28.94
N VAL A 55 20.74 -19.43 -28.03
CA VAL A 55 19.93 -18.22 -27.80
C VAL A 55 20.28 -17.17 -28.85
N PRO A 56 19.35 -16.76 -29.73
CA PRO A 56 19.64 -15.76 -30.74
C PRO A 56 19.91 -14.39 -30.11
N ASN A 57 20.81 -13.61 -30.72
CA ASN A 57 21.27 -12.30 -30.19
C ASN A 57 20.11 -11.36 -29.77
N HIS A 58 19.03 -11.32 -30.55
CA HIS A 58 17.86 -10.48 -30.25
C HIS A 58 17.11 -10.90 -28.96
N ARG A 59 17.33 -12.11 -28.43
CA ARG A 59 16.74 -12.62 -27.18
C ARG A 59 17.73 -12.68 -26.02
N LEU A 60 19.02 -12.42 -26.26
CA LEU A 60 20.06 -12.55 -25.25
C LEU A 60 19.75 -11.75 -23.99
N PHE A 61 19.35 -10.49 -24.14
CA PHE A 61 19.01 -9.63 -23.00
C PHE A 61 17.81 -10.12 -22.20
N THR A 62 16.76 -10.61 -22.87
CA THR A 62 15.59 -11.20 -22.21
C THR A 62 15.96 -12.48 -21.48
N PHE A 63 16.83 -13.29 -22.06
CA PHE A 63 17.33 -14.52 -21.45
C PHE A 63 18.14 -14.21 -20.18
N LEU A 64 19.13 -13.33 -20.27
CA LEU A 64 19.97 -12.92 -19.14
C LEU A 64 19.12 -12.34 -18.00
N LYS A 65 18.17 -11.44 -18.29
CA LYS A 65 17.23 -10.90 -17.29
C LYS A 65 16.41 -11.99 -16.59
N LYS A 66 15.92 -12.99 -17.35
CA LYS A 66 15.21 -14.13 -16.78
C LYS A 66 16.13 -14.94 -15.87
N GLN A 67 17.39 -15.13 -16.24
CA GLN A 67 18.37 -15.89 -15.46
C GLN A 67 18.57 -15.29 -14.06
N ALA A 68 18.90 -14.00 -13.99
CA ALA A 68 19.09 -13.30 -12.72
C ALA A 68 17.80 -13.30 -11.89
N PHE A 69 16.65 -13.03 -12.51
CA PHE A 69 15.36 -13.09 -11.83
C PHE A 69 15.08 -14.48 -11.23
N GLN A 70 15.34 -15.55 -11.99
CA GLN A 70 15.12 -16.92 -11.50
C GLN A 70 16.05 -17.31 -10.36
N ALA A 71 17.31 -16.85 -10.39
CA ALA A 71 18.22 -17.09 -9.28
C ALA A 71 17.79 -16.37 -8.00
N THR A 72 17.45 -15.09 -8.10
CA THR A 72 16.86 -14.35 -6.96
C THR A 72 15.59 -15.03 -6.46
N LYS A 73 14.72 -15.43 -7.38
CA LYS A 73 13.46 -16.11 -7.07
C LYS A 73 13.70 -17.42 -6.30
N ARG A 74 14.66 -18.25 -6.72
CA ARG A 74 15.06 -19.48 -6.01
C ARG A 74 15.57 -19.17 -4.60
N GLY A 75 16.45 -18.17 -4.46
CA GLY A 75 16.95 -17.73 -3.15
C GLY A 75 15.86 -17.22 -2.20
N LEU A 76 14.73 -16.75 -2.74
CA LEU A 76 13.59 -16.27 -1.94
C LEU A 76 12.66 -17.38 -1.46
N ALA A 77 12.71 -18.60 -2.00
CA ALA A 77 11.73 -19.64 -1.69
C ALA A 77 11.64 -19.99 -0.19
N ALA A 78 12.79 -20.21 0.46
CA ALA A 78 12.86 -20.54 1.88
C ALA A 78 12.54 -19.35 2.80
N PRO A 79 13.14 -18.14 2.62
CA PRO A 79 12.75 -16.96 3.39
C PRO A 79 11.26 -16.61 3.26
N LEU A 80 10.70 -16.75 2.06
CA LEU A 80 9.29 -16.45 1.81
C LEU A 80 8.36 -17.43 2.52
N LYS A 81 8.72 -18.71 2.61
CA LYS A 81 7.96 -19.70 3.40
C LYS A 81 7.84 -19.25 4.86
N GLN A 82 8.94 -18.83 5.48
CA GLN A 82 8.91 -18.33 6.86
C GLN A 82 8.02 -17.09 7.04
N VAL A 83 7.98 -16.21 6.04
CA VAL A 83 7.07 -15.05 6.04
C VAL A 83 5.62 -15.49 5.93
N ILE A 84 5.31 -16.43 5.01
CA ILE A 84 3.96 -16.98 4.83
C ILE A 84 3.48 -17.64 6.11
N ASP A 85 4.28 -18.51 6.73
CA ASP A 85 3.91 -19.22 7.96
C ASP A 85 3.60 -18.23 9.09
N ARG A 86 4.44 -17.20 9.25
CA ARG A 86 4.22 -16.13 10.23
C ARG A 86 2.93 -15.34 9.97
N LEU A 87 2.66 -15.01 8.71
CA LEU A 87 1.44 -14.29 8.32
C LEU A 87 0.20 -15.17 8.53
N ALA A 88 0.29 -16.47 8.25
CA ALA A 88 -0.79 -17.42 8.49
C ALA A 88 -1.12 -17.50 9.99
N THR A 89 -0.13 -17.69 10.86
CA THR A 89 -0.34 -17.66 12.32
C THR A 89 -0.97 -16.34 12.77
N LYS A 90 -0.47 -15.20 12.26
CA LYS A 90 -1.02 -13.89 12.60
C LYS A 90 -2.47 -13.72 12.15
N SER A 91 -2.82 -14.22 10.97
CA SER A 91 -4.20 -14.16 10.44
C SER A 91 -5.18 -14.95 11.29
N GLN A 92 -4.73 -16.01 11.95
CA GLN A 92 -5.56 -16.83 12.85
C GLN A 92 -5.78 -16.16 14.22
N ASN A 93 -4.86 -15.27 14.63
CA ASN A 93 -4.90 -14.65 15.95
C ASN A 93 -5.91 -13.51 16.08
N THR A 94 -6.13 -12.72 15.02
CA THR A 94 -7.05 -11.57 15.09
C THR A 94 -7.87 -11.35 13.82
N ARG A 95 -9.12 -10.92 14.00
CA ARG A 95 -10.02 -10.58 12.89
C ARG A 95 -9.47 -9.41 12.08
N TRP A 96 -8.88 -8.41 12.74
CA TRP A 96 -8.24 -7.29 12.07
C TRP A 96 -7.15 -7.76 11.10
N GLN A 97 -6.25 -8.63 11.55
CA GLN A 97 -5.10 -9.07 10.76
C GLN A 97 -5.50 -10.01 9.63
N CYS A 98 -6.46 -10.91 9.88
CA CYS A 98 -7.05 -11.73 8.82
C CYS A 98 -7.64 -10.85 7.71
N THR A 99 -8.38 -9.82 8.11
CA THR A 99 -9.04 -8.94 7.16
C THR A 99 -8.05 -8.06 6.41
N ALA A 100 -7.06 -7.48 7.10
CA ALA A 100 -6.02 -6.67 6.47
C ALA A 100 -5.18 -7.46 5.44
N LEU A 101 -5.04 -8.78 5.60
CA LEU A 101 -4.41 -9.67 4.63
C LEU A 101 -5.33 -10.04 3.45
N ASN A 102 -6.62 -9.74 3.52
CA ASN A 102 -7.57 -9.96 2.44
C ASN A 102 -7.51 -8.83 1.40
N VAL A 103 -6.30 -8.59 0.90
CA VAL A 103 -5.97 -7.59 -0.11
C VAL A 103 -5.02 -8.22 -1.12
N THR A 104 -5.22 -7.96 -2.41
CA THR A 104 -4.28 -8.39 -3.44
C THR A 104 -3.08 -7.44 -3.51
N PRO A 105 -1.90 -7.89 -4.00
CA PRO A 105 -0.79 -6.97 -4.25
C PRO A 105 -1.19 -5.83 -5.17
N ALA A 106 -2.01 -6.07 -6.19
CA ALA A 106 -2.51 -5.03 -7.08
C ALA A 106 -3.27 -3.95 -6.29
N GLN A 107 -4.20 -4.32 -5.41
CA GLN A 107 -4.93 -3.36 -4.57
C GLN A 107 -4.05 -2.66 -3.52
N LEU A 108 -2.96 -3.29 -3.11
CA LEU A 108 -2.04 -2.73 -2.14
C LEU A 108 -1.12 -1.68 -2.76
N TRP A 109 -0.71 -1.89 -4.02
CA TRP A 109 0.21 -1.02 -4.76
C TRP A 109 -0.49 -0.04 -5.71
N ASP A 110 -1.72 -0.33 -6.13
CA ASP A 110 -2.54 0.59 -6.91
C ASP A 110 -3.14 1.64 -5.97
N HIS A 111 -2.86 2.88 -6.30
CA HIS A 111 -3.23 4.03 -5.48
C HIS A 111 -3.47 5.27 -6.33
N GLY A 112 -3.53 5.14 -7.67
CA GLY A 112 -3.84 6.23 -8.59
C GLY A 112 -2.99 7.51 -8.43
N HIS A 113 -1.79 7.40 -7.83
CA HIS A 113 -0.95 8.51 -7.37
C HIS A 113 -1.58 9.43 -6.31
N ALA A 114 -2.68 9.02 -5.68
CA ALA A 114 -3.43 9.80 -4.68
C ALA A 114 -2.76 9.83 -3.30
N VAL A 115 -1.86 8.88 -3.03
CA VAL A 115 -1.12 8.74 -1.77
C VAL A 115 0.38 8.76 -2.00
N THR A 116 1.14 9.03 -0.95
CA THR A 116 2.62 9.07 -1.00
C THR A 116 3.22 7.67 -0.90
N GLU A 117 4.47 7.50 -1.30
CA GLU A 117 5.18 6.23 -1.11
C GLU A 117 5.27 5.83 0.37
N TYR A 118 5.47 6.78 1.28
CA TYR A 118 5.49 6.52 2.72
C TYR A 118 4.16 5.94 3.22
N GLN A 119 3.05 6.51 2.75
CA GLN A 119 1.70 6.03 3.04
C GLN A 119 1.48 4.61 2.52
N LEU A 120 1.92 4.34 1.28
CA LEU A 120 1.84 3.03 0.65
C LEU A 120 2.62 1.96 1.43
N TRP A 121 3.86 2.27 1.79
CA TRP A 121 4.70 1.39 2.60
C TRP A 121 4.14 1.17 4.00
N THR A 122 3.53 2.19 4.60
CA THR A 122 2.88 2.06 5.91
C THR A 122 1.67 1.14 5.83
N ARG A 123 0.82 1.28 4.80
CA ARG A 123 -0.31 0.37 4.53
C ARG A 123 0.15 -1.07 4.27
N TYR A 124 1.21 -1.25 3.48
CA TYR A 124 1.83 -2.57 3.27
C TYR A 124 2.30 -3.21 4.57
N ARG A 125 3.05 -2.47 5.40
CA ARG A 125 3.55 -2.97 6.69
C ARG A 125 2.43 -3.20 7.70
N HIS A 126 1.37 -2.40 7.65
CA HIS A 126 0.15 -2.62 8.40
C HIS A 126 -0.48 -3.96 8.00
N ALA A 127 -0.78 -4.17 6.71
CA ALA A 127 -1.41 -5.39 6.21
C ALA A 127 -0.59 -6.66 6.50
N THR A 128 0.73 -6.59 6.37
CA THR A 128 1.66 -7.71 6.59
C THR A 128 2.14 -7.86 8.05
N GLY A 129 1.67 -7.02 8.96
CA GLY A 129 2.12 -7.05 10.35
C GLY A 129 3.62 -6.79 10.55
N GLN A 130 4.23 -5.97 9.71
CA GLN A 130 5.65 -5.62 9.72
C GLN A 130 5.98 -4.28 10.40
N LEU A 131 4.98 -3.59 10.95
CA LEU A 131 5.24 -2.42 11.78
C LEU A 131 5.94 -2.85 13.07
N ASN A 132 7.05 -2.20 13.40
CA ASN A 132 7.88 -2.59 14.55
C ASN A 132 7.38 -1.92 15.84
N PHE A 133 6.85 -2.72 16.77
CA PHE A 133 6.36 -2.22 18.05
C PHE A 133 7.45 -2.12 19.12
N TRP A 134 8.67 -2.57 18.84
CA TRP A 134 9.77 -2.48 19.80
C TRP A 134 10.30 -1.05 19.93
N TYR A 135 10.65 -0.66 21.16
CA TYR A 135 11.38 0.55 21.50
C TYR A 135 12.04 0.39 22.87
N GLN A 136 13.05 1.21 23.15
CA GLN A 136 13.74 1.24 24.45
C GLN A 136 12.78 1.76 25.53
N ASN A 137 12.67 1.04 26.65
CA ASN A 137 11.71 1.30 27.74
C ASN A 137 10.26 0.90 27.44
N ARG A 138 10.03 0.00 26.49
CA ARG A 138 8.72 -0.63 26.34
C ARG A 138 8.34 -1.37 27.63
N PRO A 139 7.13 -1.18 28.17
CA PRO A 139 6.64 -1.95 29.30
C PRO A 139 6.78 -3.47 29.05
N PRO A 140 7.18 -4.26 30.06
CA PRO A 140 7.42 -5.69 29.88
C PRO A 140 6.15 -6.47 29.50
N ASP A 141 4.99 -5.98 29.92
CA ASP A 141 3.67 -6.51 29.54
C ASP A 141 3.25 -6.11 28.10
N GLY A 142 4.01 -5.21 27.47
CA GLY A 142 3.71 -4.66 26.16
C GLY A 142 2.47 -3.76 26.15
N SER A 143 2.10 -3.17 27.29
CA SER A 143 0.97 -2.25 27.42
C SER A 143 1.08 -1.02 26.53
N CYS A 144 -0.07 -0.49 26.14
CA CYS A 144 -0.17 0.74 25.37
C CYS A 144 0.25 1.95 26.21
N THR A 145 1.02 2.86 25.62
CA THR A 145 1.55 4.06 26.29
C THR A 145 0.56 5.23 26.35
N TYR A 146 -0.59 5.10 25.69
CA TYR A 146 -1.66 6.10 25.78
C TYR A 146 -2.40 5.97 27.11
N LEU A 147 -2.66 7.11 27.75
CA LEU A 147 -3.29 7.16 29.07
C LEU A 147 -4.71 6.59 29.05
N GLU A 148 -5.39 6.67 27.92
CA GLU A 148 -6.75 6.19 27.73
C GLU A 148 -6.82 4.67 27.47
N CYS A 149 -5.67 3.99 27.44
CA CYS A 149 -5.53 2.57 27.09
C CYS A 149 -4.99 1.71 28.25
N VAL A 150 -5.29 2.10 29.51
CA VAL A 150 -4.79 1.39 30.70
C VAL A 150 -5.15 -0.09 30.65
N GLY A 151 -4.14 -0.94 30.88
CA GLY A 151 -4.28 -2.40 30.87
C GLY A 151 -4.45 -3.03 29.49
N GLN A 152 -4.44 -2.26 28.40
CA GLN A 152 -4.54 -2.79 27.04
C GLN A 152 -3.17 -3.08 26.46
N LYS A 153 -3.02 -4.28 25.89
CA LYS A 153 -1.80 -4.67 25.17
C LYS A 153 -1.68 -3.90 23.85
N GLU A 154 -0.52 -3.31 23.61
CA GLU A 154 -0.23 -2.63 22.37
C GLU A 154 -0.02 -3.64 21.23
N THR A 155 -1.05 -3.79 20.41
CA THR A 155 -1.04 -4.60 19.18
C THR A 155 -1.39 -3.71 17.99
N GLN A 156 -1.21 -4.20 16.76
CA GLN A 156 -1.69 -3.47 15.57
C GLN A 156 -3.21 -3.31 15.57
N GLU A 157 -3.95 -4.35 15.95
CA GLU A 157 -5.41 -4.26 16.05
C GLU A 157 -5.80 -3.21 17.08
N HIS A 158 -5.15 -3.17 18.24
CA HIS A 158 -5.39 -2.11 19.21
C HIS A 158 -5.05 -0.74 18.62
N LEU A 159 -3.85 -0.54 18.07
CA LEU A 159 -3.42 0.77 17.57
C LEU A 159 -4.32 1.31 16.45
N PHE A 160 -4.72 0.46 15.50
CA PHE A 160 -5.45 0.89 14.30
C PHE A 160 -6.96 0.72 14.40
N TRP A 161 -7.45 0.00 15.39
CA TRP A 161 -8.87 -0.24 15.57
C TRP A 161 -9.29 -0.03 17.02
N GLY A 162 -8.85 -0.88 17.94
CA GLY A 162 -9.39 -0.94 19.31
C GLY A 162 -9.12 0.28 20.20
N CYS A 163 -8.09 1.08 19.91
CA CYS A 163 -7.72 2.26 20.66
C CYS A 163 -8.84 3.32 20.57
N PRO A 164 -9.24 3.97 21.67
CA PRO A 164 -10.25 5.04 21.65
C PRO A 164 -9.98 6.13 20.61
N ARG A 165 -8.70 6.41 20.36
CA ARG A 165 -8.24 7.35 19.34
C ARG A 165 -8.55 6.90 17.92
N ALA A 166 -8.28 5.62 17.63
CA ALA A 166 -8.60 5.02 16.35
C ALA A 166 -10.11 4.98 16.16
N GLN A 167 -10.87 4.56 17.18
CA GLN A 167 -12.33 4.54 17.14
C GLN A 167 -12.93 5.93 16.87
N ALA A 168 -12.41 6.99 17.51
CA ALA A 168 -12.87 8.36 17.29
C ALA A 168 -12.72 8.80 15.82
N ILE A 169 -11.53 8.62 15.24
CA ILE A 169 -11.30 9.03 13.85
C ILE A 169 -12.04 8.15 12.83
N TRP A 170 -12.19 6.85 13.09
CA TRP A 170 -13.01 5.98 12.24
C TRP A 170 -14.47 6.37 12.30
N ALA A 171 -15.02 6.64 13.49
CA ALA A 171 -16.40 7.09 13.64
C ALA A 171 -16.65 8.37 12.84
N ARG A 172 -15.73 9.33 12.90
CA ARG A 172 -15.81 10.56 12.11
C ARG A 172 -15.77 10.28 10.60
N LEU A 173 -14.79 9.51 10.12
CA LEU A 173 -14.69 9.17 8.69
C LEU A 173 -15.99 8.52 8.20
N ILE A 174 -16.49 7.53 8.93
CA ILE A 174 -17.69 6.78 8.56
C ILE A 174 -18.92 7.70 8.58
N SER A 175 -18.99 8.62 9.55
CA SER A 175 -20.08 9.60 9.61
C SER A 175 -20.15 10.49 8.37
N HIS A 176 -19.00 11.00 7.93
CA HIS A 176 -18.90 11.79 6.71
C HIS A 176 -19.09 10.95 5.44
N TRP A 177 -18.63 9.70 5.45
CA TRP A 177 -18.83 8.76 4.34
C TRP A 177 -20.30 8.43 4.09
N GLU A 178 -21.08 8.23 5.15
CA GLU A 178 -22.51 7.91 5.03
C GLU A 178 -23.42 9.13 5.05
N SER A 179 -22.89 10.31 5.40
CA SER A 179 -23.65 11.52 5.73
C SER A 179 -24.58 11.37 6.94
N THR A 180 -24.31 10.42 7.85
CA THR A 180 -25.09 10.16 9.07
C THR A 180 -24.17 10.00 10.28
N PRO A 181 -24.47 10.53 11.48
CA PRO A 181 -23.60 10.38 12.64
C PRO A 181 -23.40 8.93 13.07
N HIS A 182 -22.16 8.57 13.40
CA HIS A 182 -21.77 7.27 13.96
C HIS A 182 -21.07 7.41 15.31
N HIS A 183 -21.37 6.50 16.22
CA HIS A 183 -20.71 6.43 17.52
C HIS A 183 -19.54 5.43 17.47
N PRO A 184 -18.39 5.72 18.12
CA PRO A 184 -17.24 4.82 18.25
C PRO A 184 -17.58 3.37 18.63
N THR A 185 -18.61 3.14 19.44
CA THR A 185 -18.96 1.78 19.89
C THR A 185 -19.64 0.92 18.83
N HIS A 186 -20.10 1.50 17.72
CA HIS A 186 -20.95 0.82 16.73
C HIS A 186 -20.25 0.60 15.39
N LEU A 187 -18.92 0.62 15.36
CA LEU A 187 -18.17 0.51 14.11
C LEU A 187 -17.86 -0.92 13.67
N LEU A 188 -18.31 -1.95 14.41
CA LEU A 188 -17.90 -3.34 14.15
C LEU A 188 -18.16 -3.81 12.71
N ASP A 189 -19.23 -3.33 12.08
CA ASP A 189 -19.59 -3.65 10.69
C ASP A 189 -18.64 -3.03 9.66
N TRP A 190 -17.88 -2.00 10.07
CA TRP A 190 -16.90 -1.30 9.24
C TRP A 190 -15.49 -1.85 9.35
N LEU A 191 -15.25 -2.79 10.27
CA LEU A 191 -13.93 -3.35 10.51
C LEU A 191 -13.29 -3.85 9.22
N GLU A 192 -14.06 -4.53 8.37
CA GLU A 192 -13.55 -5.07 7.12
C GLU A 192 -13.03 -3.96 6.21
N HIS A 193 -13.86 -2.96 5.94
CA HIS A 193 -13.53 -1.82 5.10
C HIS A 193 -12.33 -1.02 5.62
N CYS A 194 -12.22 -0.84 6.94
CA CYS A 194 -11.09 -0.13 7.53
C CYS A 194 -9.80 -0.96 7.49
N ALA A 195 -9.87 -2.26 7.78
CA ALA A 195 -8.71 -3.14 7.87
C ALA A 195 -8.07 -3.45 6.52
N ASN A 196 -8.87 -3.74 5.48
CA ASN A 196 -8.34 -4.03 4.13
C ASN A 196 -8.32 -2.79 3.21
N CYS A 197 -8.82 -1.66 3.70
CA CYS A 197 -9.02 -0.44 2.93
C CYS A 197 -9.92 -0.65 1.70
N SER A 198 -10.81 -1.65 1.73
CA SER A 198 -11.82 -1.85 0.70
C SER A 198 -12.84 -0.74 0.77
N VAL A 199 -13.31 -0.30 -0.39
CA VAL A 199 -14.26 0.79 -0.46
C VAL A 199 -15.68 0.27 -0.15
N PRO A 200 -16.35 0.79 0.89
CA PRO A 200 -17.74 0.47 1.17
C PRO A 200 -18.65 0.92 0.03
N ARG A 201 -19.87 0.39 0.02
CA ARG A 201 -20.91 0.90 -0.88
C ARG A 201 -21.22 2.36 -0.52
N ILE A 202 -21.54 3.17 -1.53
CA ILE A 202 -22.00 4.55 -1.34
C ILE A 202 -23.39 4.49 -0.69
N SER A 203 -23.60 5.26 0.38
CA SER A 203 -24.87 5.27 1.09
C SER A 203 -25.99 5.86 0.21
N PRO A 204 -27.25 5.45 0.37
CA PRO A 204 -28.38 6.04 -0.35
C PRO A 204 -28.47 7.56 -0.15
N GLN A 205 -28.11 8.08 1.03
CA GLN A 205 -28.10 9.51 1.31
C GLN A 205 -27.08 10.25 0.44
N VAL A 206 -25.86 9.72 0.33
CA VAL A 206 -24.83 10.32 -0.53
C VAL A 206 -25.20 10.17 -2.00
N THR A 207 -25.72 9.01 -2.41
CA THR A 207 -26.22 8.81 -3.78
C THR A 207 -27.31 9.82 -4.12
N ALA A 208 -28.27 10.08 -3.22
CA ALA A 208 -29.31 11.07 -3.43
C ALA A 208 -28.72 12.49 -3.55
N LYS A 209 -27.75 12.87 -2.70
CA LYS A 209 -27.05 14.16 -2.81
C LYS A 209 -26.30 14.32 -4.14
N LEU A 210 -25.66 13.25 -4.61
CA LEU A 210 -24.96 13.23 -5.89
C LEU A 210 -25.93 13.34 -7.07
N LEU A 211 -27.01 12.54 -7.08
CA LEU A 211 -28.02 12.56 -8.13
C LEU A 211 -28.75 13.90 -8.21
N ALA A 212 -29.02 14.54 -7.07
CA ALA A 212 -29.65 15.86 -7.03
C ALA A 212 -28.80 16.94 -7.70
N ARG A 213 -27.47 16.79 -7.69
CA ARG A 213 -26.54 17.77 -8.28
C ARG A 213 -26.03 17.37 -9.66
N TYR A 214 -25.97 16.07 -9.94
CA TYR A 214 -25.34 15.47 -11.13
C TYR A 214 -26.10 14.21 -11.59
N PRO A 215 -27.30 14.36 -12.19
CA PRO A 215 -28.17 13.22 -12.52
C PRO A 215 -27.59 12.30 -13.61
N GLU A 216 -26.80 12.82 -14.56
CA GLU A 216 -26.34 12.07 -15.74
C GLU A 216 -25.00 11.33 -15.55
N ASP A 217 -24.23 11.64 -14.49
CA ASP A 217 -22.81 11.26 -14.36
C ASP A 217 -22.46 10.42 -13.12
N ILE A 218 -23.43 9.72 -12.53
CA ILE A 218 -23.28 9.10 -11.20
C ILE A 218 -22.07 8.14 -11.09
N ASP A 219 -21.73 7.39 -12.15
CA ASP A 219 -20.60 6.46 -12.15
C ASP A 219 -19.24 7.16 -12.06
N LEU A 220 -19.13 8.35 -12.67
CA LEU A 220 -17.93 9.17 -12.62
C LEU A 220 -17.73 9.73 -11.20
N PHE A 221 -18.82 10.22 -10.59
CA PHE A 221 -18.80 10.68 -9.19
C PHE A 221 -18.57 9.53 -8.21
N ALA A 222 -19.07 8.33 -8.49
CA ALA A 222 -18.79 7.16 -7.68
C ALA A 222 -17.29 6.84 -7.66
N THR A 223 -16.60 6.97 -8.79
CA THR A 223 -15.14 6.79 -8.86
C THR A 223 -14.41 7.84 -8.02
N ALA A 224 -14.80 9.11 -8.11
CA ALA A 224 -14.24 10.18 -7.29
C ALA A 224 -14.50 9.96 -5.78
N TRP A 225 -15.70 9.50 -5.42
CA TRP A 225 -16.07 9.16 -4.05
C TRP A 225 -15.21 8.01 -3.51
N ARG A 226 -14.96 6.96 -4.32
CA ARG A 226 -14.03 5.88 -3.94
C ARG A 226 -12.61 6.39 -3.66
N THR A 227 -12.11 7.33 -4.46
CA THR A 227 -10.80 7.96 -4.23
C THR A 227 -10.74 8.68 -2.87
N ILE A 228 -11.84 9.30 -2.42
CA ILE A 228 -11.89 9.94 -1.09
C ILE A 228 -11.67 8.90 0.02
N TRP A 229 -12.35 7.74 -0.05
CA TRP A 229 -12.16 6.66 0.92
C TRP A 229 -10.71 6.18 0.97
N GLU A 230 -10.13 5.87 -0.18
CA GLU A 230 -8.78 5.34 -0.30
C GLU A 230 -7.75 6.29 0.31
N VAL A 231 -7.86 7.59 0.02
CA VAL A 231 -7.01 8.63 0.62
C VAL A 231 -7.24 8.71 2.13
N ALA A 232 -8.49 8.78 2.57
CA ALA A 232 -8.82 8.95 3.97
C ALA A 232 -8.35 7.78 4.84
N VAL A 233 -8.66 6.55 4.47
CA VAL A 233 -8.23 5.34 5.19
C VAL A 233 -6.70 5.26 5.26
N THR A 234 -6.02 5.53 4.15
CA THR A 234 -4.56 5.49 4.10
C THR A 234 -3.92 6.57 4.99
N VAL A 235 -4.50 7.77 4.99
CA VAL A 235 -4.09 8.85 5.90
C VAL A 235 -4.32 8.44 7.35
N ILE A 236 -5.47 7.86 7.70
CA ILE A 236 -5.76 7.41 9.08
C ILE A 236 -4.72 6.39 9.54
N ILE A 237 -4.48 5.33 8.78
CA ILE A 237 -3.47 4.31 9.12
C ILE A 237 -2.10 4.95 9.30
N THR A 238 -1.71 5.86 8.41
CA THR A 238 -0.40 6.50 8.46
C THR A 238 -0.26 7.44 9.65
N MET A 239 -1.30 8.23 9.94
CA MET A 239 -1.27 9.19 11.02
C MET A 239 -1.40 8.52 12.39
N LEU A 240 -2.18 7.45 12.54
CA LEU A 240 -2.22 6.66 13.77
C LEU A 240 -0.84 6.05 14.07
N TRP A 241 -0.14 5.59 13.04
CA TRP A 241 1.24 5.14 13.19
C TRP A 241 2.19 6.28 13.61
N GLN A 242 2.08 7.46 12.98
CA GLN A 242 2.91 8.62 13.34
C GLN A 242 2.64 9.11 14.77
N LEU A 243 1.38 9.19 15.19
CA LEU A 243 1.02 9.56 16.55
C LEU A 243 1.60 8.61 17.58
N ARG A 244 1.73 7.32 17.25
CA ARG A 244 2.38 6.32 18.10
C ARG A 244 3.88 6.54 18.18
N VAL A 245 4.52 6.82 17.04
CA VAL A 245 5.94 7.19 16.97
C VAL A 245 6.20 8.45 17.81
N ASP A 246 5.39 9.50 17.67
CA ASP A 246 5.53 10.73 18.44
C ASP A 246 5.31 10.51 19.95
N ARG A 247 4.35 9.66 20.32
CA ARG A 247 4.14 9.29 21.71
C ARG A 247 5.37 8.62 22.32
N ILE A 248 6.02 7.74 21.57
CA ILE A 248 7.15 6.92 22.05
C ILE A 248 8.46 7.71 22.07
N PHE A 249 8.76 8.42 20.98
CA PHE A 249 10.08 9.04 20.81
C PHE A 249 10.11 10.52 21.19
N ASN A 250 8.96 11.19 21.15
CA ASN A 250 8.84 12.62 21.46
C ASN A 250 8.01 12.89 22.73
N ASN A 251 7.57 11.83 23.44
CA ASN A 251 6.69 11.91 24.62
C ASN A 251 5.40 12.72 24.37
N ALA A 252 4.94 12.81 23.12
CA ALA A 252 3.82 13.67 22.75
C ALA A 252 2.54 13.24 23.49
N LEU A 253 1.95 14.16 24.25
CA LEU A 253 0.67 14.00 24.93
C LEU A 253 -0.41 14.73 24.15
N ILE A 254 -0.91 14.07 23.11
CA ILE A 254 -1.98 14.63 22.27
C ILE A 254 -3.30 14.01 22.73
N PRO A 255 -4.28 14.78 23.24
CA PRO A 255 -5.61 14.25 23.60
C PRO A 255 -6.34 13.62 22.42
N ILE A 256 -7.31 12.73 22.69
CA ILE A 256 -8.12 12.05 21.65
C ILE A 256 -8.70 13.05 20.65
N GLN A 257 -9.42 14.07 21.12
CA GLN A 257 -10.07 15.07 20.24
C GLN A 257 -9.06 15.85 19.40
N ALA A 258 -7.90 16.20 19.97
CA ALA A 258 -6.84 16.89 19.25
C ALA A 258 -6.23 15.99 18.15
N SER A 259 -6.03 14.71 18.44
CA SER A 259 -5.53 13.76 17.44
C SER A 259 -6.53 13.48 16.34
N GLU A 260 -7.82 13.35 16.65
CA GLU A 260 -8.88 13.21 15.66
C GLU A 260 -8.90 14.42 14.72
N THR A 261 -8.89 15.64 15.28
CA THR A 261 -8.83 16.89 14.51
C THR A 261 -7.59 16.95 13.63
N LEU A 262 -6.43 16.57 14.16
CA LEU A 262 -5.16 16.56 13.43
C LEU A 262 -5.20 15.58 12.24
N ILE A 263 -5.72 14.36 12.44
CA ILE A 263 -5.86 13.38 11.36
C ILE A 263 -6.86 13.88 10.31
N TRP A 264 -8.01 14.39 10.76
CA TRP A 264 -9.05 14.91 9.87
C TRP A 264 -8.56 16.06 9.00
N ASN A 265 -7.84 17.02 9.59
CA ASN A 265 -7.20 18.11 8.86
C ASN A 265 -6.20 17.59 7.82
N ARG A 266 -5.47 16.51 8.13
CA ARG A 266 -4.54 15.89 7.18
C ARG A 266 -5.26 15.24 5.99
N ILE A 267 -6.41 14.59 6.23
CA ILE A 267 -7.27 14.04 5.17
C ILE A 267 -7.71 15.17 4.24
N GLN A 268 -8.27 16.26 4.81
CA GLN A 268 -8.74 17.39 4.02
C GLN A 268 -7.62 18.05 3.22
N LEU A 269 -6.46 18.27 3.83
CA LEU A 269 -5.30 18.86 3.17
C LEU A 269 -4.85 18.02 1.97
N GLN A 270 -4.75 16.70 2.13
CA GLN A 270 -4.32 15.81 1.07
C GLN A 270 -5.35 15.75 -0.07
N LEU A 271 -6.65 15.70 0.24
CA LEU A 271 -7.70 15.75 -0.77
C LEU A 271 -7.68 17.06 -1.56
N ARG A 272 -7.54 18.22 -0.90
CA ARG A 272 -7.39 19.52 -1.57
C ARG A 272 -6.16 19.59 -2.46
N ALA A 273 -5.03 19.06 -1.99
CA ALA A 273 -3.81 18.99 -2.80
C ALA A 273 -3.99 18.09 -4.04
N LEU A 274 -4.69 16.96 -3.88
CA LEU A 274 -5.02 16.05 -4.98
C LEU A 274 -5.94 16.71 -6.01
N ILE A 275 -7.02 17.35 -5.55
CA ILE A 275 -7.96 18.11 -6.40
C ILE A 275 -7.21 19.16 -7.21
N LYS A 276 -6.40 20.00 -6.54
CA LYS A 276 -5.58 21.03 -7.20
C LYS A 276 -4.68 20.43 -8.27
N ARG A 277 -3.98 19.34 -7.94
CA ARG A 277 -3.08 18.67 -8.89
C ARG A 277 -3.81 18.12 -10.12
N LEU A 278 -5.01 17.57 -9.94
CA LEU A 278 -5.83 17.04 -11.04
C LEU A 278 -6.38 18.18 -11.92
N HIS A 279 -6.84 19.27 -11.30
CA HIS A 279 -7.29 20.48 -12.01
C HIS A 279 -6.20 21.11 -12.87
N CYS A 280 -4.95 21.18 -12.38
CA CYS A 280 -3.86 21.83 -13.11
C CYS A 280 -3.42 21.09 -14.39
N ARG A 281 -3.96 19.91 -14.70
CA ARG A 281 -3.59 19.13 -15.88
C ARG A 281 -4.80 18.94 -16.78
N ALA A 282 -4.73 19.42 -18.02
CA ALA A 282 -5.83 19.34 -19.00
C ALA A 282 -6.42 17.93 -19.12
N ALA A 283 -5.57 16.90 -19.20
CA ALA A 283 -5.99 15.50 -19.31
C ALA A 283 -6.73 14.95 -18.08
N THR A 284 -6.68 15.61 -16.93
CA THR A 284 -7.33 15.14 -15.69
C THR A 284 -8.23 16.20 -15.04
N ALA A 285 -8.46 17.34 -15.70
CA ALA A 285 -9.19 18.46 -15.11
C ALA A 285 -10.63 18.08 -14.72
N VAL A 286 -11.32 17.32 -15.58
CA VAL A 286 -12.67 16.81 -15.30
C VAL A 286 -12.71 15.93 -14.05
N ARG A 287 -11.73 15.04 -13.88
CA ARG A 287 -11.60 14.21 -12.66
C ARG A 287 -11.34 15.06 -11.42
N GLY A 288 -10.56 16.14 -11.57
CA GLY A 288 -10.36 17.11 -10.50
C GLY A 288 -11.67 17.78 -10.07
N ALA A 289 -12.51 18.16 -11.03
CA ALA A 289 -13.79 18.83 -10.76
C ALA A 289 -14.78 17.88 -10.08
N GLN A 290 -14.86 16.64 -10.56
CA GLN A 290 -15.65 15.58 -9.93
C GLN A 290 -15.22 15.31 -8.50
N LEU A 291 -13.90 15.20 -8.26
CA LEU A 291 -13.37 15.01 -6.91
C LEU A 291 -13.63 16.23 -6.01
N SER A 292 -13.57 17.44 -6.55
CA SER A 292 -13.90 18.67 -5.79
C SER A 292 -15.36 18.66 -5.34
N ALA A 293 -16.29 18.31 -6.22
CA ALA A 293 -17.70 18.26 -5.90
C ALA A 293 -18.03 17.14 -4.88
N CYS A 294 -17.42 15.95 -5.03
CA CYS A 294 -17.51 14.90 -4.03
C CYS A 294 -16.91 15.36 -2.69
N TYR A 295 -15.78 16.07 -2.71
CA TYR A 295 -15.14 16.59 -1.52
C TYR A 295 -16.04 17.54 -0.74
N ASP A 296 -16.76 18.45 -1.41
CA ASP A 296 -17.70 19.37 -0.76
C ASP A 296 -18.81 18.61 -0.01
N ILE A 297 -19.35 17.56 -0.63
CA ILE A 297 -20.36 16.70 -0.01
C ILE A 297 -19.76 15.94 1.18
N PHE A 298 -18.54 15.44 1.04
CA PHE A 298 -17.85 14.66 2.08
C PHE A 298 -17.52 15.48 3.33
N ILE A 299 -17.07 16.72 3.19
CA ILE A 299 -16.75 17.57 4.35
C ILE A 299 -17.97 18.22 4.99
N SER A 300 -19.14 18.13 4.36
CA SER A 300 -20.37 18.63 4.93
C SER A 300 -20.70 17.86 6.21
N GLU A 301 -21.24 18.56 7.20
CA GLU A 301 -21.62 17.94 8.48
C GLU A 301 -22.65 16.82 8.24
N PRO A 302 -22.48 15.65 8.85
CA PRO A 302 -23.47 14.57 8.81
C PRO A 302 -24.80 15.07 9.40
N ILE A 303 -25.92 14.77 8.71
CA ILE A 303 -27.25 15.24 9.11
C ILE A 303 -28.06 14.03 9.60
N GLY A 304 -28.75 14.18 10.73
CA GLY A 304 -29.68 13.18 11.26
C GLY A 304 -29.33 12.69 12.66
N GLN A 305 -30.19 11.84 13.22
CA GLN A 305 -29.90 11.11 14.45
C GLN A 305 -29.07 9.87 14.13
N SER A 306 -28.19 9.46 15.06
CA SER A 306 -27.36 8.27 14.88
C SER A 306 -28.21 7.07 14.47
N GLY A 307 -28.01 6.62 13.23
CA GLY A 307 -28.76 5.50 12.68
C GLY A 307 -28.42 4.25 13.47
N VAL A 308 -29.41 3.69 14.18
CA VAL A 308 -29.28 2.34 14.76
C VAL A 308 -29.35 1.37 13.58
N HIS A 309 -28.21 1.13 12.93
CA HIS A 309 -28.13 0.13 11.88
C HIS A 309 -28.49 -1.24 12.48
N ARG A 310 -29.61 -1.78 12.00
CA ARG A 310 -30.13 -3.07 12.45
C ARG A 310 -29.23 -4.16 11.87
N ARG A 311 -28.63 -4.94 12.79
CA ARG A 311 -27.67 -6.03 12.55
C ARG A 311 -28.03 -6.91 11.36
N ALA A 312 -27.09 -7.04 10.43
CA ALA A 312 -26.81 -8.32 9.80
C ALA A 312 -25.36 -8.68 10.12
N ALA A 313 -25.12 -9.09 11.38
CA ALA A 313 -23.86 -9.69 11.76
C ALA A 313 -23.78 -11.06 11.09
N SER A 314 -23.43 -11.09 9.79
CA SER A 314 -22.93 -12.30 9.18
C SER A 314 -21.60 -12.58 9.85
N ARG A 315 -21.66 -13.44 10.87
CA ARG A 315 -20.51 -14.08 11.48
C ARG A 315 -19.92 -14.98 10.39
N ARG A 316 -19.20 -14.41 9.43
CA ARG A 316 -18.41 -15.18 8.48
C ARG A 316 -17.37 -15.94 9.30
N GLN A 317 -17.62 -17.23 9.51
CA GLN A 317 -16.56 -18.20 9.76
C GLN A 317 -15.56 -18.01 8.61
N PHE A 318 -14.28 -17.86 8.90
CA PHE A 318 -13.23 -17.68 7.89
C PHE A 318 -12.96 -19.02 7.19
N PRO A 319 -13.48 -19.31 5.99
CA PRO A 319 -13.26 -20.61 5.36
C PRO A 319 -12.07 -20.53 4.39
N ASP A 320 -11.75 -19.33 3.89
CA ASP A 320 -10.78 -19.12 2.84
C ASP A 320 -9.52 -18.42 3.37
N PRO A 321 -8.32 -18.87 2.95
CA PRO A 321 -7.09 -18.16 3.23
C PRO A 321 -7.13 -16.74 2.64
N PRO A 322 -6.64 -15.71 3.37
CA PRO A 322 -6.60 -14.33 2.88
C PRO A 322 -5.93 -14.19 1.51
N ALA A 323 -6.46 -13.29 0.66
CA ALA A 323 -5.99 -13.11 -0.72
C ALA A 323 -4.47 -12.91 -0.85
N LEU A 324 -3.84 -12.14 0.06
CA LEU A 324 -2.39 -11.95 0.03
C LEU A 324 -1.63 -13.24 0.34
N LEU A 325 -2.12 -14.05 1.28
CA LEU A 325 -1.51 -15.33 1.64
C LEU A 325 -1.61 -16.34 0.49
N VAL A 326 -2.74 -16.40 -0.20
CA VAL A 326 -2.91 -17.23 -1.41
C VAL A 326 -1.92 -16.81 -2.49
N TRP A 327 -1.80 -15.50 -2.73
CA TRP A 327 -0.87 -14.98 -3.72
C TRP A 327 0.59 -15.30 -3.36
N LEU A 328 1.00 -15.05 -2.12
CA LEU A 328 2.37 -15.32 -1.64
C LEU A 328 2.70 -16.82 -1.72
N THR A 329 1.75 -17.68 -1.36
CA THR A 329 1.92 -19.14 -1.45
C THR A 329 2.07 -19.59 -2.91
N THR A 330 1.25 -19.05 -3.81
CA THR A 330 1.36 -19.33 -5.24
C THR A 330 2.71 -18.85 -5.80
N TYR A 331 3.14 -17.66 -5.39
CA TYR A 331 4.44 -17.11 -5.77
C TYR A 331 5.59 -17.98 -5.23
N GLN A 332 5.53 -18.38 -3.95
CA GLN A 332 6.52 -19.26 -3.30
C GLN A 332 6.65 -20.61 -4.01
N ARG A 333 5.54 -21.27 -4.36
CA ARG A 333 5.57 -22.54 -5.13
C ARG A 333 6.20 -22.36 -6.50
N SER A 334 5.96 -21.21 -7.13
CA SER A 334 6.60 -20.89 -8.40
C SER A 334 8.12 -20.64 -8.26
N CYS A 335 8.63 -20.45 -7.04
CA CYS A 335 10.06 -20.36 -6.76
C CYS A 335 10.73 -21.74 -6.61
N THR A 336 9.96 -22.81 -6.32
CA THR A 336 10.46 -24.17 -6.09
C THR A 336 10.30 -25.09 -7.30
N ASN A 337 9.27 -24.88 -8.12
CA ASN A 337 8.98 -25.75 -9.26
C ASN A 337 9.76 -25.29 -10.51
N GLN A 338 10.93 -25.87 -10.75
CA GLN A 338 11.58 -25.96 -12.08
C GLN A 338 12.38 -27.25 -12.21
#